data_AF-A0A455UAV5-F1
#
_entry.id   AF-A0A455UAV5-F1
#
_cell.length_a   1.000
_cell.length_b   1.000
_cell.length_c   1.000
_cell.angle_alpha   90.00
_cell.angle_beta   90.00
_cell.angle_gamma   90.00
#
_symmetry.space_group_name_H-M   'P 1'
#
loop_
_entity.id
_entity.type
_entity.pdbx_description
1 polymer ?
#
loop_
_entity_poly.entity_id
_entity_poly.type
_entity_poly.pdbx_seq_one_letter_code
_entity_poly.pdbx_strand_id
1 'polypeptide(L)'
;MSAKPLLSQTPLTPGFMVVHANRLEDLRGLAVEWMRLHPLAPLENETILVQSNGIGQWLKLALAEDPAQGGAGIAAALNVTLPARFLWQAYRTVLTHLTHDEHAVPETSPFDKSRLIWRLLRLLPSLAEQEAFAPLARFLNVDRDQRKHYQLAERLADLFDQYQVYRADWLDAWAKGNDVLITARGETRPLEAHQLWQPELWRALRDDVAMTQGEAGLNSSRAQVHSRF
;
A
#
# COMPACT_ATOMS: atom_id res chain seq x y z
N MET A 1 1.95 8.72 -52.90
CA MET A 1 1.34 9.01 -51.58
C MET A 1 2.43 8.84 -50.55
N SER A 2 2.93 9.95 -49.99
CA SER A 2 4.01 9.92 -49.00
C SER A 2 3.47 9.35 -47.68
N ALA A 3 4.10 8.30 -47.15
CA ALA A 3 3.78 7.76 -45.84
C ALA A 3 3.95 8.87 -44.80
N LYS A 4 2.84 9.27 -44.16
CA LYS A 4 2.87 10.14 -42.98
C LYS A 4 3.70 9.42 -41.92
N PRO A 5 4.66 10.06 -41.25
CA PRO A 5 5.39 9.42 -40.17
C PRO A 5 4.36 9.01 -39.10
N LEU A 6 4.20 7.71 -38.90
CA LEU A 6 3.15 7.15 -38.04
C LEU A 6 3.33 7.52 -36.56
N LEU A 7 4.47 8.11 -36.17
CA LEU A 7 4.82 8.39 -34.77
C LEU A 7 5.65 9.69 -34.63
N SER A 8 5.22 10.81 -35.22
CA SER A 8 5.73 12.12 -34.77
C SER A 8 4.91 12.58 -33.57
N GLN A 9 5.19 12.02 -32.39
CA GLN A 9 4.57 12.48 -31.16
C GLN A 9 5.39 13.66 -30.61
N THR A 10 4.72 14.77 -30.31
CA THR A 10 5.31 15.80 -29.46
C THR A 10 5.50 15.18 -28.08
N PRO A 11 6.72 15.14 -27.53
CA PRO A 11 6.95 14.57 -26.22
C PRO A 11 6.10 15.32 -25.19
N LEU A 12 5.28 14.59 -24.43
CA LEU A 12 4.54 15.17 -23.32
C LEU A 12 5.53 15.75 -22.33
N THR A 13 5.34 17.02 -21.96
CA THR A 13 6.11 17.62 -20.88
C THR A 13 5.58 17.07 -19.56
N PRO A 14 6.42 16.43 -18.72
CA PRO A 14 5.96 15.93 -17.42
C PRO A 14 5.41 17.06 -16.55
N GLY A 15 4.30 16.82 -15.88
CA GLY A 15 3.66 17.81 -15.01
C GLY A 15 2.61 17.17 -14.10
N PHE A 16 2.26 17.88 -13.03
CA PHE A 16 1.17 17.51 -12.14
C PHE A 16 -0.06 18.36 -12.44
N MET A 17 -1.16 17.71 -12.84
CA MET A 17 -2.42 18.36 -13.17
C MET A 17 -3.50 17.89 -12.20
N VAL A 18 -4.27 18.84 -11.65
CA VAL A 18 -5.45 18.55 -10.84
C VAL A 18 -6.67 19.04 -11.59
N VAL A 19 -7.52 18.11 -12.01
CA VAL A 19 -8.76 18.40 -12.74
C VAL A 19 -9.95 18.11 -11.84
N HIS A 20 -10.91 19.03 -11.81
CA HIS A 20 -12.13 18.93 -11.01
C HIS A 20 -13.35 18.90 -11.93
N ALA A 21 -14.34 18.08 -11.58
CA ALA A 21 -15.67 18.10 -12.21
C ALA A 21 -16.74 17.71 -11.19
N ASN A 22 -17.99 18.08 -11.48
CA ASN A 22 -19.13 17.76 -10.63
C ASN A 22 -19.62 16.31 -10.81
N ARG A 23 -19.24 15.67 -11.93
CA ARG A 23 -19.63 14.32 -12.29
C ARG A 23 -18.41 13.50 -12.63
N LEU A 24 -18.34 12.28 -12.11
CA LEU A 24 -17.22 11.38 -12.38
C LEU A 24 -17.20 10.97 -13.86
N GLU A 25 -18.34 10.93 -14.53
CA GLU A 25 -18.45 10.62 -15.97
C GLU A 25 -17.71 11.63 -16.84
N ASP A 26 -17.68 12.91 -16.44
CA ASP A 26 -16.98 13.97 -17.17
C ASP A 26 -15.46 13.78 -17.06
N LEU A 27 -14.97 13.46 -15.85
CA LEU A 27 -13.54 13.12 -15.63
C LEU A 27 -13.13 11.85 -16.36
N ARG A 28 -14.02 10.86 -16.41
CA ARG A 28 -13.80 9.64 -17.20
C ARG A 28 -13.68 9.96 -18.69
N GLY A 29 -14.62 10.73 -19.24
CA GLY A 29 -14.58 11.13 -20.65
C GLY A 29 -13.31 11.89 -20.99
N LEU A 30 -12.90 12.82 -20.10
CA LEU A 30 -11.64 13.54 -20.25
C LEU A 30 -10.43 12.60 -20.23
N ALA A 31 -10.37 11.65 -19.30
CA ALA A 31 -9.25 10.71 -19.20
C ALA A 31 -9.14 9.81 -20.45
N VAL A 32 -10.27 9.30 -20.95
CA VAL A 32 -10.32 8.49 -22.17
C VAL A 32 -9.85 9.31 -23.38
N GLU A 33 -10.37 10.52 -23.55
CA GLU A 33 -9.99 11.38 -24.67
C GLU A 33 -8.51 11.79 -24.60
N TRP A 34 -7.99 12.06 -23.40
CA TRP A 34 -6.57 12.34 -23.18
C TRP A 34 -5.67 11.18 -23.63
N MET A 35 -5.97 9.96 -23.19
CA MET A 35 -5.22 8.75 -23.57
C MET A 35 -5.28 8.50 -25.08
N ARG A 36 -6.41 8.82 -25.73
CA ARG A 36 -6.59 8.68 -27.19
C ARG A 36 -5.78 9.70 -27.99
N LEU A 37 -5.71 10.95 -27.50
CA LEU A 37 -4.96 12.03 -28.15
C LEU A 37 -3.44 11.92 -27.92
N HIS A 38 -3.04 11.28 -26.82
CA HIS A 38 -1.65 11.15 -26.40
C HIS A 38 -1.29 9.68 -26.09
N PRO A 39 -1.32 8.77 -27.09
CA PRO A 39 -1.03 7.37 -26.86
C PRO A 39 0.43 7.16 -26.47
N LEU A 40 0.68 6.26 -25.51
CA LEU A 40 2.02 5.84 -25.11
C LEU A 40 2.78 5.13 -26.25
N ALA A 41 4.07 4.88 -26.05
CA ALA A 41 4.88 4.13 -27.00
C ALA A 41 4.44 2.65 -27.07
N PRO A 42 4.78 1.93 -28.15
CA PRO A 42 4.43 0.51 -28.28
C PRO A 42 4.90 -0.32 -27.06
N LEU A 43 4.01 -1.18 -26.56
CA LEU A 43 4.23 -2.05 -25.39
C LEU A 43 4.36 -1.35 -24.03
N GLU A 44 4.18 -0.03 -23.98
CA GLU A 44 4.03 0.66 -22.69
C GLU A 44 2.62 0.45 -22.12
N ASN A 45 2.55 0.36 -20.79
CA ASN A 45 1.28 0.21 -20.10
C ASN A 45 0.79 1.57 -19.55
N GLU A 46 -0.46 1.91 -19.82
CA GLU A 46 -1.15 2.99 -19.13
C GLU A 46 -1.33 2.63 -17.66
N THR A 47 -0.82 3.47 -16.76
CA THR A 47 -0.94 3.24 -15.31
C THR A 47 -2.04 4.12 -14.75
N ILE A 48 -3.06 3.48 -14.18
CA ILE A 48 -4.23 4.19 -13.66
C ILE A 48 -4.44 3.83 -12.18
N LEU A 49 -4.38 4.84 -11.33
CA LEU A 49 -4.64 4.68 -9.90
C LEU A 49 -6.13 4.81 -9.64
N VAL A 50 -6.71 3.81 -8.97
CA VAL A 50 -8.15 3.79 -8.63
C VAL A 50 -8.34 3.49 -7.15
N GLN A 51 -9.44 3.99 -6.57
CA GLN A 51 -9.78 3.73 -5.17
C GLN A 51 -10.46 2.37 -4.94
N SER A 52 -10.96 1.75 -6.02
CA SER A 52 -11.61 0.44 -5.94
C SER A 52 -11.52 -0.31 -7.27
N ASN A 53 -11.62 -1.63 -7.20
CA ASN A 53 -11.68 -2.48 -8.38
C ASN A 53 -12.89 -2.15 -9.28
N GLY A 54 -14.01 -1.72 -8.69
CA GLY A 54 -15.21 -1.32 -9.43
C GLY A 54 -14.96 -0.12 -10.34
N ILE A 55 -14.28 0.91 -9.85
CA ILE A 55 -13.88 2.08 -10.66
C ILE A 55 -12.91 1.65 -11.76
N GLY A 56 -11.97 0.76 -11.43
CA GLY A 56 -11.04 0.19 -12.41
C GLY A 56 -11.76 -0.51 -13.56
N GLN A 57 -12.74 -1.35 -13.26
CA GLN A 57 -13.53 -2.05 -14.28
C GLN A 57 -14.40 -1.10 -15.09
N TRP A 58 -15.03 -0.13 -14.45
CA TRP A 58 -15.84 0.89 -15.11
C TRP A 58 -15.04 1.71 -16.12
N LEU A 59 -13.81 2.09 -15.79
CA LEU A 59 -12.92 2.80 -16.71
C LEU A 59 -12.43 1.91 -17.86
N LYS A 60 -12.11 0.64 -17.60
CA LYS A 60 -11.76 -0.33 -18.66
C LYS A 60 -12.89 -0.48 -19.68
N LEU A 61 -14.14 -0.57 -19.22
CA LEU A 61 -15.28 -0.68 -20.11
C LEU A 61 -15.46 0.58 -20.97
N ALA A 62 -15.26 1.76 -20.39
CA ALA A 62 -15.33 3.01 -21.15
C ALA A 62 -14.20 3.17 -22.17
N LEU A 63 -12.97 2.72 -21.86
CA LEU A 63 -11.89 2.66 -22.83
C LEU A 63 -12.19 1.68 -23.97
N ALA A 64 -12.83 0.54 -23.66
CA ALA A 64 -13.18 -0.47 -24.65
C ALA A 64 -14.40 -0.11 -25.53
N GLU A 65 -15.17 0.92 -25.14
CA GLU A 65 -16.36 1.37 -25.86
C GLU A 65 -16.00 1.85 -27.27
N ASP A 66 -16.98 1.82 -28.19
CA ASP A 66 -16.76 2.19 -29.59
C ASP A 66 -16.25 3.64 -29.69
N PRO A 67 -15.27 3.95 -30.56
CA PRO A 67 -14.83 5.33 -30.78
C PRO A 67 -15.94 6.31 -31.15
N ALA A 68 -17.01 5.85 -31.81
CA ALA A 68 -18.20 6.65 -32.10
C ALA A 68 -19.02 7.01 -30.86
N GLN A 69 -18.84 6.27 -29.76
CA GLN A 69 -19.45 6.51 -28.45
C GLN A 69 -18.46 7.14 -27.45
N GLY A 70 -17.27 7.53 -27.91
CA GLY A 70 -16.27 8.24 -27.11
C GLY A 70 -15.26 7.34 -26.39
N GLY A 71 -15.23 6.03 -26.70
CA GLY A 71 -14.19 5.12 -26.23
C GLY A 71 -12.96 5.06 -27.16
N ALA A 72 -12.04 4.14 -26.88
CA ALA A 72 -10.88 3.85 -27.72
C ALA A 72 -11.07 2.60 -28.61
N GLY A 73 -12.21 1.89 -28.47
CA GLY A 73 -12.51 0.63 -29.14
C GLY A 73 -11.80 -0.60 -28.57
N ILE A 74 -10.84 -0.40 -27.66
CA ILE A 74 -10.11 -1.46 -26.97
C ILE A 74 -9.53 -0.95 -25.64
N ALA A 75 -9.57 -1.79 -24.61
CA ALA A 75 -8.88 -1.57 -23.35
C ALA A 75 -7.80 -2.65 -23.17
N ALA A 76 -6.55 -2.32 -23.50
CA ALA A 76 -5.41 -3.21 -23.40
C ALA A 76 -4.21 -2.47 -22.81
N ALA A 77 -3.20 -3.21 -22.34
CA ALA A 77 -1.99 -2.64 -21.72
C ALA A 77 -2.30 -1.66 -20.57
N LEU A 78 -3.28 -1.99 -19.71
CA LEU A 78 -3.70 -1.17 -18.57
C LEU A 78 -3.18 -1.76 -17.26
N ASN A 79 -2.33 -1.01 -16.56
CA ASN A 79 -1.96 -1.29 -15.17
C ASN A 79 -2.87 -0.50 -14.22
N VAL A 80 -4.02 -1.09 -13.87
CA VAL A 80 -4.94 -0.51 -12.89
C VAL A 80 -4.54 -0.95 -11.49
N THR A 81 -4.18 0.00 -10.64
CA THR A 81 -3.60 -0.27 -9.32
C THR A 81 -4.19 0.62 -8.22
N LEU A 82 -4.10 0.16 -6.98
CA LEU A 82 -4.52 0.94 -5.81
C LEU A 82 -3.39 1.87 -5.34
N PRO A 83 -3.69 3.03 -4.74
CA PRO A 83 -2.68 4.00 -4.31
C PRO A 83 -1.55 3.42 -3.47
N ALA A 84 -1.86 2.57 -2.48
CA ALA A 84 -0.86 1.98 -1.60
C ALA A 84 0.14 1.09 -2.35
N ARG A 85 -0.35 0.31 -3.33
CA ARG A 85 0.51 -0.56 -4.15
C ARG A 85 1.37 0.25 -5.11
N PHE A 86 0.79 1.29 -5.73
CA PHE A 86 1.54 2.20 -6.58
C PHE A 86 2.66 2.90 -5.82
N LEU A 87 2.36 3.41 -4.62
CA LEU A 87 3.36 4.10 -3.79
C LEU A 87 4.54 3.20 -3.45
N TRP A 88 4.28 1.92 -3.12
CA TRP A 88 5.34 0.94 -2.90
C TRP A 88 6.20 0.71 -4.15
N GLN A 89 5.57 0.58 -5.33
CA GLN A 89 6.29 0.46 -6.60
C GLN A 89 7.12 1.71 -6.90
N ALA A 90 6.58 2.91 -6.65
CA ALA A 90 7.29 4.17 -6.84
C ALA A 90 8.52 4.26 -5.93
N TYR A 91 8.39 3.90 -4.64
CA TYR A 91 9.53 3.83 -3.74
C TYR A 91 10.60 2.88 -4.23
N ARG A 92 10.22 1.65 -4.62
CA ARG A 92 11.18 0.66 -5.14
C ARG A 92 11.90 1.21 -6.37
N THR A 93 11.17 1.71 -7.36
CA THR A 93 11.76 2.23 -8.60
C THR A 93 12.73 3.38 -8.34
N VAL A 94 12.33 4.37 -7.54
CA VAL A 94 13.16 5.55 -7.27
C VAL A 94 14.35 5.20 -6.40
N LEU A 95 14.16 4.44 -5.32
CA LEU A 95 15.26 4.09 -4.43
C LEU A 95 16.26 3.15 -5.10
N THR A 96 15.82 2.16 -5.88
CA THR A 96 16.73 1.32 -6.68
C THR A 96 17.56 2.16 -7.64
N HIS A 97 16.94 3.15 -8.30
CA HIS A 97 17.68 4.06 -9.19
C HIS A 97 18.66 4.97 -8.42
N LEU A 98 18.26 5.52 -7.28
CA LEU A 98 19.12 6.42 -6.49
C LEU A 98 20.30 5.68 -5.85
N THR A 99 20.05 4.51 -5.26
CA THR A 99 21.07 3.76 -4.53
C THR A 99 21.87 2.79 -5.40
N HIS A 100 21.49 2.61 -6.67
CA HIS A 100 22.08 1.62 -7.59
C HIS A 100 22.07 0.19 -6.99
N ASP A 101 21.02 -0.11 -6.23
CA ASP A 101 20.85 -1.40 -5.55
C ASP A 101 19.45 -1.96 -5.84
N GLU A 102 19.40 -3.07 -6.57
CA GLU A 102 18.16 -3.77 -6.94
C GLU A 102 17.42 -4.36 -5.73
N HIS A 103 18.10 -4.48 -4.59
CA HIS A 103 17.58 -5.01 -3.34
C HIS A 103 17.33 -3.93 -2.28
N ALA A 104 17.47 -2.65 -2.63
CA ALA A 104 17.26 -1.51 -1.72
C ALA A 104 15.86 -1.50 -1.07
N VAL A 105 14.86 -1.98 -1.82
CA VAL A 105 13.47 -2.18 -1.38
C VAL A 105 12.97 -3.52 -1.94
N PRO A 106 12.47 -4.44 -1.09
CA PRO A 106 11.98 -5.73 -1.56
C PRO A 106 10.70 -5.59 -2.39
N GLU A 107 10.44 -6.58 -3.25
CA GLU A 107 9.27 -6.54 -4.15
C GLU A 107 7.94 -6.41 -3.42
N THR A 108 7.84 -7.04 -2.25
CA THR A 108 6.68 -6.97 -1.34
C THR A 108 7.18 -6.61 0.05
N SER A 109 6.46 -5.76 0.76
CA SER A 109 6.87 -5.40 2.12
C SER A 109 6.71 -6.60 3.05
N PRO A 110 7.67 -6.89 3.93
CA PRO A 110 7.52 -7.92 4.97
C PRO A 110 6.35 -7.64 5.91
N PHE A 111 5.95 -6.36 6.00
CA PHE A 111 4.87 -5.84 6.82
C PHE A 111 3.58 -5.58 6.03
N ASP A 112 3.46 -6.10 4.80
CA ASP A 112 2.19 -6.06 4.07
C ASP A 112 1.10 -6.83 4.84
N LYS A 113 -0.12 -6.27 4.85
CA LYS A 113 -1.27 -6.83 5.58
C LYS A 113 -1.44 -8.34 5.42
N SER A 114 -1.38 -8.86 4.19
CA SER A 114 -1.57 -10.30 3.93
C SER A 114 -0.51 -11.16 4.62
N ARG A 115 0.74 -10.69 4.73
CA ARG A 115 1.82 -11.40 5.44
C ARG A 115 1.67 -11.27 6.95
N LEU A 116 1.28 -10.08 7.43
CA LEU A 116 1.02 -9.86 8.86
C LEU A 116 -0.06 -10.78 9.39
N ILE A 117 -1.13 -11.05 8.63
CA ILE A 117 -2.18 -12.00 9.02
C ILE A 117 -1.57 -13.37 9.37
N TRP A 118 -0.73 -13.92 8.50
CA TRP A 118 -0.13 -15.23 8.74
C TRP A 118 0.90 -15.24 9.87
N ARG A 119 1.68 -14.17 10.02
CA ARG A 119 2.61 -14.02 11.16
C ARG A 119 1.83 -13.96 12.47
N LEU A 120 0.77 -13.14 12.53
CA LEU A 120 -0.10 -13.02 13.70
C LEU A 120 -0.82 -14.33 14.02
N LEU A 121 -1.32 -15.04 13.01
CA LEU A 121 -1.90 -16.38 13.19
C LEU A 121 -0.94 -17.32 13.93
N ARG A 122 0.36 -17.29 13.58
CA ARG A 122 1.36 -18.11 14.27
C ARG A 122 1.77 -17.57 15.64
N LEU A 123 1.91 -16.26 15.81
CA LEU A 123 2.47 -15.65 17.01
C LEU A 123 1.46 -15.53 18.16
N LEU A 124 0.20 -15.22 17.84
CA LEU A 124 -0.83 -14.91 18.85
C LEU A 124 -1.02 -15.98 19.94
N PRO A 125 -0.98 -17.30 19.68
CA PRO A 125 -1.10 -18.30 20.74
C PRO A 125 -0.02 -18.15 21.81
N SER A 126 1.23 -18.02 21.41
CA SER A 126 2.36 -17.88 22.33
C SER A 126 2.37 -16.52 23.05
N LEU A 127 1.96 -15.45 22.36
CA LEU A 127 1.89 -14.12 22.97
C LEU A 127 0.75 -14.03 23.98
N ALA A 128 -0.37 -14.71 23.74
CA ALA A 128 -1.53 -14.71 24.63
C ALA A 128 -1.27 -15.34 26.01
N GLU A 129 -0.20 -16.12 26.17
CA GLU A 129 0.23 -16.66 27.47
C GLU A 129 0.91 -15.61 28.36
N GLN A 130 1.34 -14.48 27.79
CA GLN A 130 2.03 -13.42 28.51
C GLN A 130 1.05 -12.41 29.11
N GLU A 131 1.34 -11.91 30.31
CA GLU A 131 0.45 -11.01 31.06
C GLU A 131 0.12 -9.72 30.30
N ALA A 132 1.08 -9.16 29.55
CA ALA A 132 0.90 -7.97 28.73
C ALA A 132 -0.24 -8.13 27.71
N PHE A 133 -0.47 -9.34 27.21
CA PHE A 133 -1.48 -9.63 26.18
C PHE A 133 -2.81 -10.13 26.76
N ALA A 134 -3.04 -10.00 28.07
CA ALA A 134 -4.29 -10.39 28.71
C ALA A 134 -5.57 -9.86 28.01
N PRO A 135 -5.63 -8.63 27.43
CA PRO A 135 -6.76 -8.21 26.62
C PRO A 135 -7.01 -9.09 25.39
N LEU A 136 -5.96 -9.51 24.68
CA LEU A 136 -6.07 -10.38 23.52
C LEU A 136 -6.42 -11.82 23.92
N ALA A 137 -5.79 -12.32 24.98
CA ALA A 137 -6.06 -13.65 25.52
C ALA A 137 -7.54 -13.84 25.91
N ARG A 138 -8.15 -12.82 26.55
CA ARG A 138 -9.58 -12.82 26.88
C ARG A 138 -10.48 -12.92 25.63
N PHE A 139 -10.10 -12.29 24.53
CA PHE A 139 -10.84 -12.39 23.26
C PHE A 139 -10.73 -13.80 22.64
N LEU A 140 -9.57 -14.44 22.78
CA LEU A 140 -9.27 -15.77 22.23
C LEU A 140 -9.82 -16.94 23.07
N ASN A 141 -10.20 -16.72 24.33
CA ASN A 141 -10.54 -17.77 25.32
C ASN A 141 -11.72 -18.71 24.93
N VAL A 142 -12.51 -18.37 23.90
CA VAL A 142 -13.58 -19.25 23.38
C VAL A 142 -13.49 -19.30 21.86
N ASP A 143 -12.52 -20.05 21.33
CA ASP A 143 -12.33 -20.19 19.88
C ASP A 143 -12.25 -21.67 19.44
N ARG A 144 -13.40 -22.35 19.48
CA ARG A 144 -13.49 -23.78 19.13
C ARG A 144 -13.14 -24.07 17.66
N ASP A 145 -13.28 -23.09 16.77
CA ASP A 145 -13.17 -23.27 15.32
C ASP A 145 -12.02 -22.45 14.69
N GLN A 146 -11.09 -21.90 15.50
CA GLN A 146 -10.01 -20.97 15.06
C GLN A 146 -10.48 -19.70 14.32
N ARG A 147 -11.79 -19.44 14.29
CA ARG A 147 -12.38 -18.32 13.56
C ARG A 147 -12.04 -17.00 14.24
N LYS A 148 -12.09 -16.94 15.57
CA LYS A 148 -11.79 -15.69 16.30
C LYS A 148 -10.32 -15.33 16.19
N HIS A 149 -9.45 -16.32 16.18
CA HIS A 149 -8.02 -16.16 15.97
C HIS A 149 -7.75 -15.54 14.61
N TYR A 150 -8.29 -16.11 13.53
CA TYR A 150 -8.16 -15.53 12.19
C TYR A 150 -8.70 -14.10 12.12
N GLN A 151 -9.90 -13.86 12.66
CA GLN A 151 -10.50 -12.52 12.67
C GLN A 151 -9.68 -11.51 13.48
N LEU A 152 -9.08 -11.93 14.60
CA LEU A 152 -8.20 -11.08 15.38
C LEU A 152 -6.92 -10.76 14.60
N ALA A 153 -6.29 -11.76 14.00
CA ALA A 153 -5.11 -11.57 13.15
C ALA A 153 -5.40 -10.61 11.98
N GLU A 154 -6.56 -10.73 11.34
CA GLU A 154 -6.99 -9.81 10.27
C GLU A 154 -7.17 -8.38 10.76
N ARG A 155 -7.86 -8.18 11.89
CA ARG A 155 -8.07 -6.84 12.48
C ARG A 155 -6.77 -6.19 12.92
N LEU A 156 -5.87 -6.96 13.53
CA LEU A 156 -4.57 -6.47 13.97
C LEU A 156 -3.67 -6.15 12.78
N ALA A 157 -3.64 -7.00 11.75
CA ALA A 157 -2.91 -6.73 10.51
C ALA A 157 -3.43 -5.47 9.82
N ASP A 158 -4.74 -5.26 9.78
CA ASP A 158 -5.36 -4.05 9.25
C ASP A 158 -4.95 -2.81 10.05
N LEU A 159 -4.98 -2.89 11.38
CA LEU A 159 -4.57 -1.79 12.27
C LEU A 159 -3.10 -1.40 12.06
N PHE A 160 -2.19 -2.37 11.98
CA PHE A 160 -0.77 -2.09 11.74
C PHE A 160 -0.48 -1.61 10.32
N ASP A 161 -1.22 -2.08 9.30
CA ASP A 161 -1.14 -1.52 7.94
C ASP A 161 -1.58 -0.05 7.92
N GLN A 162 -2.64 0.31 8.66
CA GLN A 162 -3.05 1.72 8.82
C GLN A 162 -1.99 2.54 9.57
N TYR A 163 -1.40 2.02 10.65
CA TYR A 163 -0.34 2.73 11.38
C TYR A 163 0.90 2.98 10.50
N GLN A 164 1.27 2.02 9.64
CA GLN A 164 2.39 2.22 8.70
C GLN A 164 2.19 3.41 7.75
N VAL A 165 0.94 3.76 7.44
CA VAL A 165 0.60 4.87 6.53
C VAL A 165 0.38 6.17 7.28
N TYR A 166 -0.38 6.14 8.37
CA TYR A 166 -0.85 7.36 9.04
C TYR A 166 -0.06 7.71 10.30
N ARG A 167 0.61 6.74 10.93
CA ARG A 167 1.30 6.86 12.23
C ARG A 167 2.62 6.11 12.27
N ALA A 168 3.42 6.31 11.23
CA ALA A 168 4.79 5.82 11.15
C ALA A 168 5.61 6.22 12.38
N ASP A 169 5.36 7.43 12.89
CA ASP A 169 5.95 7.99 14.11
C ASP A 169 5.72 7.12 15.36
N TRP A 170 4.51 6.56 15.52
CA TRP A 170 4.20 5.63 16.61
C TRP A 170 5.01 4.34 16.48
N LEU A 171 5.01 3.74 15.30
CA LEU A 171 5.72 2.49 15.04
C LEU A 171 7.23 2.65 15.25
N ASP A 172 7.80 3.81 14.88
CA ASP A 172 9.20 4.14 15.11
C ASP A 172 9.53 4.37 16.59
N ALA A 173 8.63 4.98 17.36
CA ALA A 173 8.80 5.14 18.80
C ALA A 173 8.76 3.77 19.51
N TRP A 174 7.76 2.96 19.21
CA TRP A 174 7.58 1.61 19.78
C TRP A 174 8.73 0.68 19.40
N ALA A 175 9.24 0.82 18.18
CA ALA A 175 10.42 0.13 17.68
C ALA A 175 11.69 0.41 18.50
N LYS A 176 11.78 1.58 19.16
CA LYS A 176 12.90 2.01 20.01
C LYS A 176 12.64 1.74 21.50
N GLY A 177 11.55 1.06 21.84
CA GLY A 177 11.13 0.80 23.22
C GLY A 177 10.40 1.97 23.90
N ASN A 178 10.03 3.01 23.14
CA ASN A 178 9.30 4.15 23.70
C ASN A 178 7.79 3.94 23.53
N ASP A 179 7.11 3.50 24.60
CA ASP A 179 5.68 3.20 24.58
C ASP A 179 4.83 4.46 24.74
N VAL A 180 4.82 5.27 23.69
CA VAL A 180 4.13 6.57 23.63
C VAL A 180 3.23 6.69 22.39
N LEU A 181 2.20 7.54 22.51
CA LEU A 181 1.44 8.08 21.41
C LEU A 181 1.92 9.50 21.14
N ILE A 182 2.32 9.78 19.91
CA ILE A 182 2.72 11.11 19.45
C ILE A 182 1.49 11.78 18.82
N THR A 183 1.01 12.91 19.34
CA THR A 183 -0.17 13.61 18.79
C THR A 183 0.14 14.32 17.47
N ALA A 184 -0.88 14.81 16.75
CA ALA A 184 -0.69 15.61 15.53
C ALA A 184 0.11 16.91 15.75
N ARG A 185 0.25 17.36 17.01
CA ARG A 185 1.09 18.51 17.39
C ARG A 185 2.51 18.12 17.78
N GLY A 186 2.87 16.83 17.72
CA GLY A 186 4.16 16.31 18.14
C GLY A 186 4.30 16.03 19.64
N GLU A 187 3.25 16.24 20.44
CA GLU A 187 3.30 15.94 21.89
C GLU A 187 3.30 14.43 22.13
N THR A 188 4.21 13.93 22.96
CA THR A 188 4.26 12.53 23.39
C THR A 188 3.41 12.31 24.64
N ARG A 189 2.58 11.26 24.63
CA ARG A 189 1.80 10.81 25.78
C ARG A 189 2.06 9.33 26.03
N PRO A 190 2.32 8.89 27.28
CA PRO A 190 2.49 7.47 27.56
C PRO A 190 1.21 6.69 27.23
N LEU A 191 1.36 5.46 26.74
CA LEU A 191 0.21 4.56 26.57
C LEU A 191 -0.35 4.16 27.93
N GLU A 192 -1.67 4.00 28.00
CA GLU A 192 -2.30 3.40 29.16
C GLU A 192 -1.93 1.92 29.28
N ALA A 193 -1.91 1.38 30.50
CA ALA A 193 -1.51 0.00 30.78
C ALA A 193 -2.25 -1.04 29.92
N HIS A 194 -3.53 -0.79 29.62
CA HIS A 194 -4.36 -1.69 28.82
C HIS A 194 -4.02 -1.69 27.31
N GLN A 195 -3.18 -0.76 26.85
CA GLN A 195 -2.76 -0.61 25.45
C GLN A 195 -1.31 -1.02 25.20
N LEU A 196 -0.53 -1.28 26.26
CA LEU A 196 0.89 -1.67 26.16
C LEU A 196 1.12 -2.94 25.34
N TRP A 197 0.10 -3.78 25.16
CA TRP A 197 0.18 -4.94 24.26
C TRP A 197 0.43 -4.54 22.80
N GLN A 198 0.05 -3.34 22.36
CA GLN A 198 0.23 -2.89 20.97
C GLN A 198 1.71 -2.66 20.61
N PRO A 199 2.48 -1.85 21.35
CA PRO A 199 3.90 -1.70 21.09
C PRO A 199 4.66 -3.02 21.28
N GLU A 200 4.29 -3.84 22.27
CA GLU A 200 4.87 -5.18 22.43
C GLU A 200 4.60 -6.10 21.23
N LEU A 201 3.36 -6.09 20.72
CA LEU A 201 3.02 -6.85 19.52
C LEU A 201 3.82 -6.38 18.30
N TRP A 202 4.01 -5.07 18.16
CA TRP A 202 4.81 -4.51 17.09
C TRP A 202 6.26 -4.94 17.17
N ARG A 203 6.87 -4.93 18.37
CA ARG A 203 8.21 -5.46 18.60
C ARG A 203 8.30 -6.94 18.25
N ALA A 204 7.35 -7.76 18.72
CA ALA A 204 7.30 -9.19 18.39
C ALA A 204 7.19 -9.46 16.88
N LEU A 205 6.40 -8.65 16.14
CA LEU A 205 6.31 -8.73 14.68
C LEU A 205 7.63 -8.37 14.00
N ARG A 206 8.33 -7.35 14.50
CA ARG A 206 9.65 -6.96 13.98
C ARG A 206 10.68 -8.04 14.22
N ASP A 207 10.73 -8.60 15.43
CA ASP A 207 11.67 -9.70 15.76
C ASP A 207 11.43 -10.92 14.86
N ASP A 208 10.16 -11.27 14.63
CA ASP A 208 9.79 -12.36 13.72
C ASP A 208 10.18 -12.09 12.25
N VAL A 209 10.05 -10.85 11.79
CA VAL A 209 10.56 -10.43 10.47
C VAL A 209 12.08 -10.51 10.43
N ALA A 210 12.79 -10.05 11.46
CA ALA A 210 14.24 -10.10 11.55
C ALA A 210 14.76 -11.55 11.53
N MET A 211 14.11 -12.47 12.24
CA MET A 211 14.47 -13.90 12.23
C MET A 211 14.28 -14.56 10.85
N THR A 212 13.26 -14.13 10.09
CA THR A 212 12.91 -14.76 8.80
C THR A 212 13.60 -14.11 7.60
N GLN A 213 13.96 -12.83 7.70
CA GLN A 213 14.42 -12.01 6.56
C GLN A 213 15.61 -11.10 6.88
N GLY A 214 16.18 -11.19 8.09
CA GLY A 214 17.32 -10.38 8.53
C GLY A 214 17.00 -8.90 8.73
N GLU A 215 18.05 -8.09 8.93
CA GLU A 215 17.93 -6.64 9.12
C GLU A 215 17.37 -5.92 7.88
N ALA A 216 17.60 -6.45 6.68
CA ALA A 216 17.00 -5.92 5.44
C ALA A 216 15.46 -6.00 5.47
N GLY A 217 14.91 -7.04 6.10
CA GLY A 217 13.47 -7.18 6.32
C GLY A 217 12.92 -6.12 7.29
N LEU A 218 13.68 -5.75 8.33
CA LEU A 218 13.29 -4.69 9.25
C LEU A 218 13.23 -3.34 8.53
N ASN A 219 14.28 -3.03 7.76
CA ASN A 219 14.48 -1.77 7.06
C ASN A 219 13.54 -1.53 5.85
N SER A 220 12.61 -2.46 5.61
CA SER A 220 11.64 -2.42 4.52
C SER A 220 10.18 -2.29 4.99
N SER A 221 9.98 -1.74 6.19
CA SER A 221 8.67 -1.19 6.57
C SER A 221 8.34 0.03 5.70
N ARG A 222 7.04 0.28 5.42
CA ARG A 222 6.64 1.44 4.60
C ARG A 222 7.12 2.77 5.18
N ALA A 223 7.09 2.92 6.49
CA ALA A 223 7.57 4.10 7.21
C ALA A 223 9.05 4.42 6.90
N GLN A 224 9.91 3.40 7.00
CA GLN A 224 11.36 3.57 6.79
C GLN A 224 11.74 3.72 5.32
N VAL A 225 11.00 3.05 4.43
CA VAL A 225 11.18 3.26 3.00
C VAL A 225 10.77 4.68 2.60
N HIS A 226 9.68 5.20 3.17
CA HIS A 226 9.23 6.56 2.93
C HIS A 226 10.26 7.63 3.39
N SER A 227 10.91 7.45 4.53
CA SER A 227 11.91 8.42 5.02
C SER A 227 13.20 8.47 4.20
N ARG A 228 13.44 7.46 3.35
CA ARG A 228 14.59 7.38 2.43
C ARG A 228 14.31 7.99 1.06
N PHE A 229 13.04 8.14 0.69
CA PHE A 229 12.57 8.67 -0.59
C PHE A 229 12.55 10.20 -0.57
#